data_AF-A0ABD6C5K4-F1
#
_entry.id   AF-A0ABD6C5K4-F1
#
_cell.length_a   1.000
_cell.length_b   1.000
_cell.length_c   1.000
_cell.angle_alpha   90.00
_cell.angle_beta   90.00
_cell.angle_gamma   90.00
#
_symmetry.space_group_name_H-M   'P 1'
#
loop_
_entity.id
_entity.type
_entity.pdbx_description
1 polymer ?
#
loop_
_entity_poly.entity_id
_entity_poly.type
_entity_poly.pdbx_seq_one_letter_code
_entity_poly.pdbx_strand_id
1 'polypeptide(L)'
;DYGYDDGFRDSVVQALRQFYRENQLKDPIDNSGKAIEISGRHNPLPIDVDVVAAQEYRIYHSYPEHGDPEYTEGMKFKPLMGNEWWINFPKVHYENGNAKHDNFRETVRMFKNARGHYNDNHWFTLDTPSYYIECLIYNVPDHVLKTSDLTDRFDDVLSWFERDSTYLADFDQVSEMEALFGNENTQWNTDDAEKYIEKMRTMFDDL
;
A
#
# COMPACT_ATOMS: atom_id res chain seq x y z
N ASP A 1 -5.42 21.01 23.93
CA ASP A 1 -4.83 20.36 22.75
C ASP A 1 -3.69 19.45 23.12
N TYR A 2 -3.99 18.15 23.24
CA TYR A 2 -2.97 17.11 23.31
C TYR A 2 -2.60 16.72 21.88
N GLY A 3 -1.80 17.57 21.23
CA GLY A 3 -1.19 17.25 19.94
C GLY A 3 -0.19 16.12 20.16
N TYR A 4 -0.61 14.90 19.87
CA TYR A 4 0.16 13.65 20.00
C TYR A 4 1.30 13.52 18.98
N ASP A 5 2.04 14.58 18.70
CA ASP A 5 3.38 14.45 18.10
C ASP A 5 4.38 14.47 19.25
N ASP A 6 4.45 13.35 19.95
CA ASP A 6 5.24 13.16 21.18
C ASP A 6 6.74 13.00 20.90
N GLY A 7 7.18 13.19 19.65
CA GLY A 7 8.56 12.93 19.24
C GLY A 7 8.89 11.44 19.12
N PHE A 8 7.89 10.55 18.99
CA PHE A 8 8.14 9.11 18.82
C PHE A 8 9.01 8.82 17.59
N ARG A 9 8.70 9.45 16.44
CA ARG A 9 9.52 9.31 15.23
C ARG A 9 10.97 9.75 15.47
N ASP A 10 11.17 10.89 16.12
CA ASP A 10 12.51 11.39 16.46
C ASP A 10 13.25 10.44 17.40
N SER A 11 12.54 9.83 18.34
CA SER A 11 13.10 8.82 19.25
C SER A 11 13.55 7.56 18.49
N VAL A 12 12.77 7.11 17.51
CA VAL A 12 13.16 6.00 16.61
C VAL A 12 14.41 6.37 15.81
N VAL A 13 14.48 7.56 15.21
CA VAL A 13 15.66 8.04 14.47
C VAL A 13 16.89 8.11 15.38
N GLN A 14 16.74 8.61 16.60
CA GLN A 14 17.82 8.67 17.58
C GLN A 14 18.33 7.28 17.96
N ALA A 15 17.42 6.33 18.21
CA ALA A 15 17.76 4.94 18.52
C ALA A 15 18.51 4.26 17.35
N LEU A 16 18.01 4.42 16.12
CA LEU A 16 18.68 3.91 14.93
C LEU A 16 20.09 4.52 14.78
N ARG A 17 20.22 5.85 14.83
CA ARG A 17 21.53 6.53 14.75
C ARG A 17 22.48 6.11 15.88
N GLN A 18 21.96 5.89 17.09
CA GLN A 18 22.75 5.38 18.20
C GLN A 18 23.30 3.99 17.89
N PHE A 19 22.48 3.08 17.38
CA PHE A 19 22.91 1.75 16.96
C PHE A 19 24.06 1.81 15.94
N TYR A 20 23.94 2.64 14.89
CA TYR A 20 25.01 2.80 13.89
C TYR A 20 26.30 3.35 14.52
N ARG A 21 26.20 4.36 15.40
CA ARG A 21 27.36 4.92 16.10
C ARG A 21 28.05 3.91 17.02
N GLU A 22 27.30 3.17 17.83
CA GLU A 22 27.83 2.19 18.79
C GLU A 22 28.53 1.03 18.07
N ASN A 23 28.07 0.67 16.87
CA ASN A 23 28.69 -0.33 16.02
C ASN A 23 29.79 0.24 15.08
N GLN A 24 30.16 1.52 15.24
CA GLN A 24 31.18 2.20 14.42
C GLN A 24 30.88 2.16 12.91
N LEU A 25 29.59 2.12 12.56
CA LEU A 25 29.09 2.19 11.20
C LEU A 25 28.83 3.65 10.80
N LYS A 26 28.94 3.93 9.50
CA LYS A 26 28.53 5.24 8.96
C LYS A 26 27.02 5.36 8.97
N ASP A 27 26.50 6.55 9.27
CA ASP A 27 25.06 6.84 9.31
C ASP A 27 24.46 6.79 7.88
N PRO A 28 23.57 5.83 7.58
CA PRO A 28 22.87 5.76 6.30
C PRO A 28 21.45 6.33 6.37
N ILE A 29 21.05 6.97 7.49
CA ILE A 29 19.65 7.32 7.77
C ILE A 29 19.29 8.66 7.13
N ASP A 30 18.32 8.63 6.22
CA ASP A 30 17.59 9.80 5.74
C ASP A 30 16.23 9.89 6.45
N ASN A 31 15.98 11.03 7.10
CA ASN A 31 14.73 11.33 7.80
C ASN A 31 14.09 12.59 7.23
N SER A 32 14.03 12.73 5.90
CA SER A 32 13.38 13.86 5.22
C SER A 32 12.08 13.49 4.52
N GLY A 33 11.85 12.19 4.27
CA GLY A 33 10.69 11.67 3.53
C GLY A 33 9.50 11.24 4.37
N LYS A 34 8.61 10.45 3.76
CA LYS A 34 7.43 9.87 4.42
C LYS A 34 7.82 8.80 5.44
N ALA A 35 8.88 8.04 5.17
CA ALA A 35 9.47 7.05 6.06
C ALA A 35 10.87 7.48 6.52
N ILE A 36 11.45 6.77 7.49
CA ILE A 36 12.86 6.88 7.86
C ILE A 36 13.61 5.91 6.94
N GLU A 37 14.33 6.41 5.96
CA GLU A 37 14.99 5.59 4.96
C GLU A 37 16.39 5.17 5.45
N ILE A 38 16.73 3.91 5.25
CA ILE A 38 18.04 3.33 5.48
C ILE A 38 18.52 2.86 4.11
N SER A 39 19.34 3.67 3.45
CA SER A 39 19.68 3.44 2.04
C SER A 39 21.08 3.93 1.66
N GLY A 40 21.49 3.59 0.44
CA GLY A 40 22.71 4.09 -0.17
C GLY A 40 24.00 3.39 0.27
N ARG A 41 25.14 3.96 -0.11
CA ARG A 41 26.47 3.29 -0.03
C ARG A 41 26.89 2.87 1.38
N HIS A 42 26.30 3.47 2.41
CA HIS A 42 26.64 3.21 3.81
C HIS A 42 25.63 2.31 4.52
N ASN A 43 24.56 1.92 3.81
CA ASN A 43 23.60 0.94 4.29
C ASN A 43 24.28 -0.46 4.36
N PRO A 44 24.35 -1.10 5.55
CA PRO A 44 24.91 -2.43 5.72
C PRO A 44 23.93 -3.54 5.33
N LEU A 45 22.67 -3.21 5.05
CA LEU A 45 21.63 -4.17 4.67
C LEU A 45 21.77 -4.53 3.18
N PRO A 46 21.36 -5.74 2.78
CA PRO A 46 21.40 -6.15 1.38
C PRO A 46 20.37 -5.41 0.51
N ILE A 47 19.47 -4.64 1.13
CA ILE A 47 18.39 -3.89 0.50
C ILE A 47 18.23 -2.54 1.21
N ASP A 48 17.69 -1.56 0.49
CA ASP A 48 17.22 -0.33 1.09
C ASP A 48 15.94 -0.60 1.89
N VAL A 49 15.78 0.07 3.04
CA VAL A 49 14.69 -0.16 3.99
C VAL A 49 14.02 1.13 4.38
N ASP A 50 12.70 1.15 4.31
CA ASP A 50 11.85 2.21 4.83
C ASP A 50 11.29 1.82 6.19
N VAL A 51 11.64 2.59 7.22
CA VAL A 51 11.13 2.40 8.58
C VAL A 51 9.99 3.39 8.85
N VAL A 52 8.80 2.86 9.13
CA VAL A 52 7.64 3.67 9.53
C VAL A 52 7.52 3.65 11.05
N ALA A 53 7.78 4.78 11.69
CA ALA A 53 7.57 4.94 13.13
C ALA A 53 6.07 5.16 13.41
N ALA A 54 5.39 4.12 13.86
CA ALA A 54 3.94 4.12 14.08
C ALA A 54 3.55 3.74 15.50
N GLN A 55 2.43 4.29 15.94
CA GLN A 55 1.75 3.93 17.18
C GLN A 55 0.59 2.98 16.87
N GLU A 56 0.21 2.16 17.84
CA GLU A 56 -0.96 1.29 17.70
C GLU A 56 -2.25 2.12 17.61
N TYR A 57 -3.10 1.79 16.66
CA TYR A 57 -4.44 2.36 16.51
C TYR A 57 -5.48 1.27 16.76
N ARG A 58 -6.55 1.57 17.49
CA ARG A 58 -7.59 0.58 17.82
C ARG A 58 -8.96 1.09 17.41
N ILE A 59 -9.69 0.29 16.64
CA ILE A 59 -11.13 0.45 16.45
C ILE A 59 -11.83 -0.53 17.38
N TYR A 60 -12.45 -0.02 18.43
CA TYR A 60 -13.19 -0.83 19.40
C TYR A 60 -14.58 -1.16 18.87
N HIS A 61 -14.94 -2.44 18.94
CA HIS A 61 -16.24 -2.98 18.51
C HIS A 61 -17.15 -3.31 19.69
N SER A 62 -16.57 -3.49 20.88
CA SER A 62 -17.33 -3.75 22.10
C SER A 62 -16.75 -3.03 23.31
N TYR A 63 -17.61 -2.82 24.31
CA TYR A 63 -17.28 -2.17 25.58
C TYR A 63 -17.90 -2.97 26.74
N PRO A 64 -17.39 -4.19 27.02
CA PRO A 64 -17.98 -5.04 28.04
C PRO A 64 -17.72 -4.49 29.46
N GLU A 65 -18.66 -4.75 30.38
CA GLU A 65 -18.50 -4.41 31.81
C GLU A 65 -17.40 -5.23 32.49
N HIS A 66 -17.18 -6.46 31.99
CA HIS A 66 -16.15 -7.39 32.45
C HIS A 66 -15.45 -8.06 31.26
N GLY A 67 -14.13 -8.23 31.36
CA GLY A 67 -13.30 -8.80 30.28
C GLY A 67 -12.65 -7.73 29.41
N ASP A 68 -11.95 -8.18 28.37
CA ASP A 68 -11.26 -7.29 27.42
C ASP A 68 -12.22 -6.87 26.29
N PRO A 69 -12.17 -5.61 25.85
CA PRO A 69 -12.94 -5.16 24.70
C PRO A 69 -12.42 -5.81 23.41
N GLU A 70 -13.32 -6.04 22.47
CA GLU A 70 -12.95 -6.47 21.11
C GLU A 70 -12.58 -5.25 20.29
N TYR A 71 -11.47 -5.35 19.54
CA TYR A 71 -11.02 -4.29 18.66
C TYR A 71 -10.26 -4.83 17.44
N THR A 72 -10.29 -4.07 16.35
CA THR A 72 -9.35 -4.24 15.23
C THR A 72 -8.11 -3.41 15.51
N GLU A 73 -6.95 -4.06 15.48
CA GLU A 73 -5.64 -3.41 15.58
C GLU A 73 -5.21 -2.87 14.21
N GLY A 74 -4.87 -1.59 14.17
CA GLY A 74 -4.17 -0.93 13.08
C GLY A 74 -2.95 -0.20 13.60
N MET A 75 -2.38 0.65 12.76
CA MET A 75 -1.31 1.55 13.16
C MET A 75 -1.57 2.95 12.64
N LYS A 76 -1.02 3.93 13.36
CA LYS A 76 -1.17 5.35 13.09
C LYS A 76 0.20 6.01 13.11
N PHE A 77 0.51 6.78 12.07
CA PHE A 77 1.77 7.52 11.97
C PHE A 77 1.56 8.85 11.27
N LYS A 78 2.49 9.78 11.47
CA LYS A 78 2.49 11.08 10.80
C LYS A 78 3.70 11.18 9.88
N PRO A 79 3.53 11.31 8.55
CA PRO A 79 4.66 11.59 7.67
C PRO A 79 5.21 13.00 7.93
N LEU A 80 6.49 13.23 7.64
CA LEU A 80 7.10 14.57 7.82
C LEU A 80 6.52 15.63 6.88
N MET A 81 6.09 15.19 5.70
CA MET A 81 5.41 16.04 4.72
C MET A 81 3.90 15.95 4.93
N GLY A 82 3.36 16.83 5.77
CA GLY A 82 1.93 16.95 6.01
C GLY A 82 1.60 17.20 7.48
N ASN A 83 0.37 17.64 7.74
CA ASN A 83 -0.13 17.81 9.11
C ASN A 83 -1.17 16.77 9.50
N GLU A 84 -1.34 15.74 8.66
CA GLU A 84 -2.37 14.73 8.79
C GLU A 84 -1.80 13.41 9.24
N TRP A 85 -2.59 12.70 10.04
CA TRP A 85 -2.26 11.35 10.48
C TRP A 85 -2.74 10.34 9.46
N TRP A 86 -1.90 9.34 9.23
CA TRP A 86 -2.21 8.21 8.37
C TRP A 86 -2.53 7.04 9.28
N ILE A 87 -3.68 6.41 9.04
CA ILE A 87 -4.12 5.19 9.72
C ILE A 87 -4.13 4.08 8.68
N ASN A 88 -3.64 2.90 9.01
CA ASN A 88 -3.78 1.73 8.15
C ASN A 88 -3.88 0.45 8.98
N PHE A 89 -4.28 -0.64 8.32
CA PHE A 89 -4.55 -1.93 8.95
C PHE A 89 -3.72 -3.05 8.31
N PRO A 90 -2.38 -3.02 8.42
CA PRO A 90 -1.50 -3.91 7.67
C PRO A 90 -1.69 -5.40 8.03
N LYS A 91 -2.06 -5.70 9.28
CA LYS A 91 -2.36 -7.08 9.71
C LYS A 91 -3.62 -7.61 9.01
N VAL A 92 -4.70 -6.82 9.02
CA VAL A 92 -5.97 -7.16 8.35
C VAL A 92 -5.77 -7.24 6.83
N HIS A 93 -5.07 -6.27 6.23
CA HIS A 93 -4.69 -6.28 4.81
C HIS A 93 -3.97 -7.58 4.45
N TYR A 94 -2.99 -7.99 5.25
CA TYR A 94 -2.27 -9.24 5.04
C TYR A 94 -3.18 -10.46 5.13
N GLU A 95 -4.02 -10.55 6.16
CA GLU A 95 -4.96 -11.66 6.35
C GLU A 95 -5.96 -11.77 5.19
N ASN A 96 -6.60 -10.68 4.81
CA ASN A 96 -7.55 -10.62 3.70
C ASN A 96 -6.90 -10.94 2.36
N GLY A 97 -5.72 -10.38 2.10
CA GLY A 97 -4.95 -10.69 0.89
C GLY A 97 -4.51 -12.16 0.80
N ASN A 98 -4.34 -12.84 1.94
CA ASN A 98 -4.02 -14.28 1.98
C ASN A 98 -5.26 -15.15 1.82
N ALA A 99 -6.41 -14.67 2.30
CA ALA A 99 -7.69 -15.37 2.18
C ALA A 99 -8.28 -15.26 0.77
N LYS A 100 -7.90 -14.22 0.01
CA LYS A 100 -8.27 -14.06 -1.40
C LYS A 100 -7.73 -15.22 -2.25
N HIS A 101 -8.38 -15.48 -3.39
CA HIS A 101 -8.00 -16.55 -4.33
C HIS A 101 -6.48 -16.65 -4.58
N ASP A 102 -5.92 -17.86 -4.69
CA ASP A 102 -4.47 -18.11 -4.77
C ASP A 102 -3.75 -17.30 -5.87
N ASN A 103 -4.44 -17.07 -6.99
CA ASN A 103 -3.90 -16.29 -8.11
C ASN A 103 -3.84 -14.78 -7.84
N PHE A 104 -4.49 -14.26 -6.78
CA PHE A 104 -4.54 -12.84 -6.46
C PHE A 104 -3.15 -12.19 -6.44
N ARG A 105 -2.22 -12.77 -5.68
CA ARG A 105 -0.86 -12.23 -5.55
C ARG A 105 -0.09 -12.30 -6.87
N GLU A 106 -0.34 -13.31 -7.70
CA GLU A 106 0.28 -13.44 -9.02
C GLU A 106 -0.25 -12.38 -9.99
N THR A 107 -1.57 -12.18 -10.03
CA THR A 107 -2.22 -11.10 -10.78
C THR A 107 -1.72 -9.73 -10.34
N VAL A 108 -1.62 -9.47 -9.04
CA VAL A 108 -1.04 -8.22 -8.51
C VAL A 108 0.39 -8.02 -9.03
N ARG A 109 1.22 -9.07 -9.05
CA ARG A 109 2.58 -8.98 -9.61
C ARG A 109 2.57 -8.70 -11.11
N MET A 110 1.67 -9.31 -11.87
CA MET A 110 1.53 -9.04 -13.31
C MET A 110 1.24 -7.55 -13.57
N PHE A 111 0.25 -6.99 -12.89
CA PHE A 111 -0.13 -5.57 -13.04
C PHE A 111 0.95 -4.60 -12.54
N LYS A 112 1.65 -4.92 -11.43
CA LYS A 112 2.81 -4.15 -10.96
C LYS A 112 3.97 -4.17 -11.96
N ASN A 113 4.24 -5.33 -12.57
CA ASN A 113 5.28 -5.49 -13.57
C ASN A 113 4.92 -4.79 -14.89
N ALA A 114 3.66 -4.85 -15.31
CA ALA A 114 3.17 -4.11 -16.48
C ALA A 114 3.32 -2.60 -16.29
N ARG A 115 2.98 -2.06 -15.10
CA ARG A 115 3.28 -0.66 -14.74
C ARG A 115 4.78 -0.35 -14.83
N GLY A 116 5.63 -1.23 -14.30
CA GLY A 116 7.09 -1.08 -14.37
C GLY A 116 7.57 -1.00 -15.81
N HIS A 117 7.12 -1.95 -16.64
CA HIS A 117 7.43 -1.97 -18.07
C HIS A 117 6.94 -0.71 -18.80
N TYR A 118 5.74 -0.21 -18.49
CA TYR A 118 5.26 1.07 -19.03
C TYR A 118 6.26 2.19 -18.73
N ASN A 119 6.63 2.34 -17.45
CA ASN A 119 7.50 3.41 -16.98
C ASN A 119 8.91 3.34 -17.59
N ASP A 120 9.42 2.14 -17.86
CA ASP A 120 10.74 1.95 -18.46
C ASP A 120 10.77 2.25 -19.97
N ASN A 121 9.63 2.18 -20.65
CA ASN A 121 9.53 2.27 -22.11
C ASN A 121 8.83 3.54 -22.61
N HIS A 122 8.37 4.41 -21.72
CA HIS A 122 7.66 5.64 -22.07
C HIS A 122 8.29 6.87 -21.44
N TRP A 123 8.09 8.03 -22.08
CA TRP A 123 8.56 9.32 -21.55
C TRP A 123 7.80 9.76 -20.31
N PHE A 124 6.52 9.38 -20.21
CA PHE A 124 5.67 9.65 -19.06
C PHE A 124 5.57 8.41 -18.20
N THR A 125 5.64 8.58 -16.88
CA THR A 125 5.48 7.50 -15.92
C THR A 125 4.08 7.51 -15.32
N LEU A 126 3.60 6.32 -14.96
CA LEU A 126 2.49 6.11 -14.05
C LEU A 126 3.08 6.12 -12.63
N ASP A 127 2.74 7.17 -11.87
CA ASP A 127 3.12 7.30 -10.45
C ASP A 127 2.17 6.51 -9.53
N THR A 128 1.57 5.43 -10.05
CA THR A 128 0.61 4.62 -9.32
C THR A 128 1.32 3.80 -8.23
N PRO A 129 1.06 4.03 -6.94
CA PRO A 129 1.63 3.26 -5.85
C PRO A 129 1.25 1.78 -5.93
N SER A 130 2.20 0.90 -5.62
CA SER A 130 1.98 -0.55 -5.60
C SER A 130 0.87 -0.98 -4.64
N TYR A 131 0.65 -0.23 -3.56
CA TYR A 131 -0.46 -0.45 -2.62
C TYR A 131 -1.83 -0.34 -3.29
N TYR A 132 -2.03 0.70 -4.11
CA TYR A 132 -3.31 0.91 -4.78
C TYR A 132 -3.57 -0.09 -5.91
N ILE A 133 -2.53 -0.53 -6.64
CA ILE A 133 -2.68 -1.64 -7.60
C ILE A 133 -3.18 -2.90 -6.88
N GLU A 134 -2.62 -3.21 -5.72
CA GLU A 134 -3.01 -4.38 -4.94
C GLU A 134 -4.46 -4.32 -4.47
N CYS A 135 -4.89 -3.16 -3.96
CA CYS A 135 -6.28 -2.91 -3.59
C CYS A 135 -7.22 -2.98 -4.80
N LEU A 136 -6.82 -2.41 -5.94
CA LEU A 136 -7.61 -2.45 -7.17
C LEU A 136 -7.88 -3.90 -7.61
N ILE A 137 -6.84 -4.74 -7.62
CA ILE A 137 -6.97 -6.15 -8.01
C ILE A 137 -7.73 -6.96 -6.96
N TYR A 138 -7.74 -6.56 -5.69
CA TYR A 138 -8.46 -7.28 -4.63
C TYR A 138 -9.98 -7.25 -4.85
N ASN A 139 -10.49 -6.15 -5.41
CA ASN A 139 -11.91 -5.99 -5.74
C ASN A 139 -12.35 -6.84 -6.93
N VAL A 140 -11.40 -7.42 -7.69
CA VAL A 140 -11.72 -8.33 -8.80
C VAL A 140 -12.35 -9.62 -8.25
N PRO A 141 -13.48 -10.09 -8.82
CA PRO A 141 -14.14 -11.31 -8.39
C PRO A 141 -13.27 -12.55 -8.59
N ASP A 142 -13.39 -13.51 -7.68
CA ASP A 142 -12.61 -14.74 -7.71
C ASP A 142 -12.78 -15.54 -9.00
N HIS A 143 -13.95 -15.47 -9.66
CA HIS A 143 -14.18 -16.19 -10.91
C HIS A 143 -13.34 -15.64 -12.08
N VAL A 144 -12.98 -14.36 -12.04
CA VAL A 144 -12.04 -13.73 -13.00
C VAL A 144 -10.61 -14.12 -12.64
N LEU A 145 -10.25 -14.08 -11.35
CA LEU A 145 -8.92 -14.47 -10.88
C LEU A 145 -8.60 -15.96 -11.08
N LYS A 146 -9.63 -16.81 -11.22
CA LYS A 146 -9.49 -18.26 -11.45
C LYS A 146 -8.94 -18.62 -12.84
N THR A 147 -8.96 -17.70 -13.80
CA THR A 147 -8.36 -17.94 -15.12
C THR A 147 -6.88 -18.34 -14.95
N SER A 148 -6.52 -19.51 -15.50
CA SER A 148 -5.21 -20.13 -15.26
C SER A 148 -4.13 -19.57 -16.18
N ASP A 149 -4.48 -19.28 -17.43
CA ASP A 149 -3.55 -18.66 -18.37
C ASP A 149 -3.31 -17.20 -17.95
N LEU A 150 -2.04 -16.79 -17.95
CA LEU A 150 -1.65 -15.46 -17.46
C LEU A 150 -2.13 -14.35 -18.40
N THR A 151 -2.08 -14.58 -19.71
CA THR A 151 -2.48 -13.59 -20.72
C THR A 151 -3.99 -13.44 -20.68
N ASP A 152 -4.72 -14.56 -20.71
CA ASP A 152 -6.18 -14.54 -20.62
C ASP A 152 -6.65 -13.90 -19.30
N ARG A 153 -6.00 -14.22 -18.17
CA ARG A 153 -6.36 -13.60 -16.88
C ARG A 153 -6.08 -12.11 -16.86
N PHE A 154 -5.00 -11.64 -17.48
CA PHE A 154 -4.72 -10.20 -17.58
C PHE A 154 -5.83 -9.49 -18.36
N ASP A 155 -6.24 -10.06 -19.50
CA ASP A 155 -7.34 -9.55 -20.32
C ASP A 155 -8.69 -9.59 -19.58
N ASP A 156 -9.01 -10.71 -18.93
CA ASP A 156 -10.25 -10.90 -18.19
C ASP A 156 -10.40 -9.88 -17.05
N VAL A 157 -9.29 -9.54 -16.38
CA VAL A 157 -9.26 -8.52 -15.33
C VAL A 157 -9.53 -7.13 -15.90
N LEU A 158 -8.87 -6.76 -17.00
CA LEU A 158 -9.11 -5.48 -17.67
C LEU A 158 -10.55 -5.37 -18.19
N SER A 159 -11.01 -6.44 -18.84
CA SER A 159 -12.37 -6.58 -19.36
C SER A 159 -13.43 -6.58 -18.25
N TRP A 160 -13.05 -6.88 -17.01
CA TRP A 160 -13.92 -6.73 -15.84
C TRP A 160 -14.00 -5.27 -15.36
N PHE A 161 -12.89 -4.54 -15.35
CA PHE A 161 -12.88 -3.11 -15.02
C PHE A 161 -13.67 -2.27 -16.04
N GLU A 162 -13.68 -2.67 -17.31
CA GLU A 162 -14.31 -1.94 -18.41
C GLU A 162 -15.82 -2.14 -18.53
N ARG A 163 -16.45 -2.93 -17.64
CA ARG A 163 -17.90 -3.17 -17.66
C ARG A 163 -18.65 -1.98 -17.07
N ASP A 164 -19.76 -1.60 -17.69
CA ASP A 164 -20.68 -0.57 -17.16
C ASP A 164 -21.20 -0.87 -15.75
N SER A 165 -21.17 -2.14 -15.34
CA SER A 165 -21.59 -2.62 -14.02
C SER A 165 -20.50 -2.54 -12.94
N THR A 166 -19.28 -2.17 -13.30
CA THR A 166 -18.14 -2.08 -12.37
C THR A 166 -17.96 -0.64 -11.94
N TYR A 167 -18.26 -0.33 -10.68
CA TYR A 167 -18.16 1.02 -10.14
C TYR A 167 -16.96 1.11 -9.20
N LEU A 168 -15.92 1.85 -9.59
CA LEU A 168 -14.72 2.03 -8.75
C LEU A 168 -15.06 2.63 -7.37
N ALA A 169 -16.12 3.44 -7.28
CA ALA A 169 -16.58 4.02 -6.02
C ALA A 169 -16.97 2.97 -4.95
N ASP A 170 -17.27 1.73 -5.37
CA ASP A 170 -17.64 0.63 -4.46
C ASP A 170 -16.41 -0.17 -3.98
N PHE A 171 -15.20 0.20 -4.40
CA PHE A 171 -14.00 -0.57 -4.10
C PHE A 171 -13.47 -0.24 -2.72
N ASP A 172 -13.10 -1.28 -1.99
CA ASP A 172 -12.41 -1.16 -0.71
C ASP A 172 -10.91 -1.40 -0.86
N GLN A 173 -10.14 -0.91 0.10
CA GLN A 173 -8.76 -1.38 0.28
C GLN A 173 -8.77 -2.86 0.66
N VAL A 174 -7.64 -3.57 0.51
CA VAL A 174 -7.57 -5.01 0.85
C VAL A 174 -7.96 -5.28 2.32
N SER A 175 -7.73 -4.31 3.21
CA SER A 175 -8.13 -4.41 4.61
C SER A 175 -9.65 -4.42 4.82
N GLU A 176 -10.44 -3.98 3.83
CA GLU A 176 -11.89 -3.75 3.92
C GLU A 176 -12.29 -2.75 5.03
N MET A 177 -11.32 -2.00 5.56
CA MET A 177 -11.56 -1.01 6.64
C MET A 177 -11.86 0.39 6.11
N GLU A 178 -11.45 0.67 4.86
CA GLU A 178 -11.57 1.98 4.21
C GLU A 178 -11.82 1.77 2.71
N ALA A 179 -12.63 2.68 2.13
CA ALA A 179 -12.82 2.73 0.69
C ALA A 179 -11.47 3.02 -0.01
N LEU A 180 -11.24 2.39 -1.17
CA LEU A 180 -10.05 2.61 -1.98
C LEU A 180 -10.02 4.01 -2.58
N PHE A 181 -11.17 4.56 -2.95
CA PHE A 181 -11.28 5.84 -3.63
C PHE A 181 -11.98 6.89 -2.78
N GLY A 182 -11.51 8.13 -2.87
CA GLY A 182 -12.13 9.27 -2.20
C GLY A 182 -11.18 10.45 -2.03
N ASN A 183 -11.45 11.29 -1.03
CA ASN A 183 -10.74 12.55 -0.82
C ASN A 183 -9.82 12.53 0.41
N GLU A 184 -9.77 11.41 1.15
CA GLU A 184 -8.88 11.26 2.31
C GLU A 184 -7.44 10.93 1.86
N ASN A 185 -6.47 11.20 2.73
CA ASN A 185 -5.04 11.06 2.42
C ASN A 185 -4.55 9.61 2.20
N THR A 186 -5.31 8.62 2.66
CA THR A 186 -5.07 7.18 2.47
C THR A 186 -5.77 6.62 1.23
N GLN A 187 -6.57 7.44 0.53
CA GLN A 187 -7.37 7.02 -0.60
C GLN A 187 -6.71 7.36 -1.93
N TRP A 188 -7.05 6.58 -2.94
CA TRP A 188 -6.59 6.79 -4.30
C TRP A 188 -7.53 7.73 -5.06
N ASN A 189 -6.96 8.47 -6.00
CA ASN A 189 -7.71 9.29 -6.94
C ASN A 189 -8.28 8.39 -8.06
N THR A 190 -9.57 8.56 -8.35
CA THR A 190 -10.27 7.75 -9.37
C THR A 190 -9.72 8.00 -10.78
N ASP A 191 -9.44 9.25 -11.15
CA ASP A 191 -8.91 9.59 -12.47
C ASP A 191 -7.54 8.93 -12.71
N ASP A 192 -6.69 8.87 -11.68
CA ASP A 192 -5.39 8.19 -11.75
C ASP A 192 -5.55 6.67 -11.95
N ALA A 193 -6.59 6.06 -11.38
CA ALA A 193 -6.90 4.65 -11.56
C ALA A 193 -7.46 4.33 -12.93
N GLU A 194 -8.40 5.15 -13.43
CA GLU A 194 -8.94 5.02 -14.78
C GLU A 194 -7.82 5.15 -15.81
N LYS A 195 -6.94 6.16 -15.65
CA LYS A 195 -5.74 6.32 -16.48
C LYS A 195 -4.81 5.12 -16.40
N TYR A 196 -4.60 4.57 -15.20
CA TYR A 196 -3.80 3.37 -15.02
C TYR A 196 -4.39 2.19 -15.81
N ILE A 197 -5.68 1.91 -15.66
CA ILE A 197 -6.40 0.83 -16.36
C ILE A 197 -6.31 1.03 -17.87
N GLU A 198 -6.56 2.24 -18.38
CA GLU A 198 -6.46 2.59 -19.81
C GLU A 198 -5.06 2.28 -20.38
N LYS A 199 -3.99 2.61 -19.64
CA LYS A 199 -2.62 2.30 -20.08
C LYS A 199 -2.30 0.83 -20.03
N MET A 200 -2.80 0.09 -19.04
CA MET A 200 -2.64 -1.37 -19.00
C MET A 200 -3.38 -2.04 -20.17
N ARG A 201 -4.57 -1.56 -20.53
CA ARG A 201 -5.31 -2.00 -21.72
C ARG A 201 -4.54 -1.72 -23.01
N THR A 202 -4.11 -0.48 -23.21
CA THR A 202 -3.35 -0.08 -24.41
C THR A 202 -2.10 -0.97 -24.59
N MET A 203 -1.36 -1.21 -23.51
CA MET A 203 -0.18 -2.08 -23.57
C MET A 203 -0.51 -3.53 -23.90
N PHE A 204 -1.63 -4.05 -23.40
CA PHE A 204 -2.05 -5.41 -23.67
C PHE A 204 -2.43 -5.61 -25.14
N ASP A 205 -3.13 -4.64 -25.73
CA ASP A 205 -3.57 -4.68 -27.12
C ASP A 205 -2.39 -4.56 -28.12
N ASP A 206 -1.26 -4.01 -27.68
CA ASP A 206 -0.03 -3.84 -28.45
C ASP A 206 0.91 -5.08 -28.42
N LEU A 207 0.55 -6.16 -27.70
CA LEU A 207 1.32 -7.42 -27.61
C LEU A 207 1.28 -8.26 -28.90
#